data_AF-A0A7V9CXD3-F1
#
_entry.id   AF-A0A7V9CXD3-F1
#
_cell.length_a   1.000
_cell.length_b   1.000
_cell.length_c   1.000
_cell.angle_alpha   90.00
_cell.angle_beta   90.00
_cell.angle_gamma   90.00
#
_symmetry.space_group_name_H-M   'P 1'
#
loop_
_entity.id
_entity.type
_entity.pdbx_description
1 polymer ?
#
loop_
_entity_poly.entity_id
_entity_poly.type
_entity_poly.pdbx_seq_one_letter_code
_entity_poly.pdbx_strand_id
1 'polypeptide(L)'
;MAEHRLTFPASEEDIRKLRAGDLVTVDGHIIGIRDRTQIRIFDQGVTPPMDLNGAFLLHTAPNVRKLGPGRYEKLCIGTTTSARMVRFTEPLGREYGVR
;
A
#
# COMPACT_ATOMS: atom_id res chain seq x y z
N MET A 1 18.80 -15.14 2.55
CA MET A 1 18.27 -13.85 2.09
C MET A 1 18.30 -13.90 0.57
N ALA A 2 17.14 -14.12 -0.03
CA ALA A 2 16.98 -14.02 -1.48
C ALA A 2 16.63 -12.58 -1.87
N GLU A 3 16.92 -12.21 -3.11
CA GLU A 3 16.52 -10.93 -3.69
C GLU A 3 15.39 -11.16 -4.68
N HIS A 4 14.32 -10.38 -4.54
CA HIS A 4 13.14 -10.45 -5.39
C HIS A 4 12.86 -9.09 -6.02
N ARG A 5 12.32 -9.13 -7.23
CA ARG A 5 11.83 -7.95 -7.92
C ARG A 5 10.37 -8.20 -8.31
N LEU A 6 9.47 -7.39 -7.76
CA LEU A 6 8.03 -7.51 -7.96
C LEU A 6 7.50 -6.27 -8.66
N THR A 7 6.49 -6.45 -9.51
CA THR A 7 5.85 -5.34 -10.22
C THR A 7 4.40 -5.23 -9.78
N PHE A 8 3.92 -4.01 -9.55
CA PHE A 8 2.49 -3.77 -9.31
C PHE A 8 1.66 -4.03 -10.58
N PRO A 9 0.48 -4.68 -10.49
CA PRO A 9 -0.06 -5.38 -9.32
C PRO A 9 0.60 -6.75 -9.12
N ALA A 10 0.85 -7.14 -7.88
CA ALA A 10 1.47 -8.42 -7.56
C ALA A 10 0.47 -9.58 -7.64
N SER A 11 0.93 -10.72 -8.16
CA SER A 11 0.17 -11.96 -8.12
C SER A 11 0.30 -12.65 -6.76
N GLU A 12 -0.72 -13.42 -6.36
CA GLU A 12 -0.63 -14.23 -5.15
C GLU A 12 0.51 -15.28 -5.23
N GLU A 13 0.77 -15.80 -6.43
CA GLU A 13 1.86 -16.75 -6.66
C GLU A 13 3.22 -16.11 -6.32
N ASP A 14 3.43 -14.86 -6.74
CA ASP A 14 4.68 -14.14 -6.47
C ASP A 14 4.85 -13.82 -4.99
N ILE A 15 3.78 -13.39 -4.32
CA ILE A 15 3.80 -13.12 -2.88
C ILE A 15 4.09 -14.38 -2.07
N ARG A 16 3.56 -15.54 -2.47
CA ARG A 16 3.79 -16.82 -1.78
C ARG A 16 5.24 -17.34 -1.89
N LYS A 17 6.03 -16.83 -2.85
CA LYS A 17 7.47 -17.14 -2.98
C LYS A 17 8.31 -16.46 -1.90
N LEU A 18 7.83 -15.35 -1.34
CA LEU A 18 8.57 -14.55 -0.36
C LEU A 18 8.73 -15.27 0.98
N ARG A 19 9.85 -15.02 1.66
CA ARG A 19 10.11 -15.44 3.03
C ARG A 19 10.55 -14.25 3.88
N ALA A 20 10.33 -14.37 5.19
CA ALA A 20 10.78 -13.35 6.14
C ALA A 20 12.31 -13.20 6.05
N GLY A 21 12.77 -11.95 5.92
CA GLY A 21 14.19 -11.64 5.76
C GLY A 21 14.68 -11.56 4.31
N ASP A 22 13.81 -11.78 3.31
CA ASP A 22 14.16 -11.52 1.91
C ASP A 22 14.15 -10.02 1.60
N LEU A 23 14.98 -9.63 0.62
CA LEU A 23 15.02 -8.28 0.09
C LEU A 23 14.10 -8.19 -1.12
N VAL A 24 13.16 -7.24 -1.11
CA VAL A 24 12.18 -7.06 -2.19
C VAL A 24 12.31 -5.65 -2.77
N THR A 25 12.55 -5.58 -4.08
CA THR A 25 12.42 -4.35 -4.86
C THR A 25 11.08 -4.34 -5.56
N VAL A 26 10.34 -3.24 -5.43
CA VAL A 26 9.02 -3.07 -6.06
C VAL A 26 9.11 -2.06 -7.20
N ASP A 27 8.72 -2.50 -8.40
CA ASP A 27 8.52 -1.65 -9.56
C ASP A 27 7.05 -1.26 -9.76
N GLY A 28 6.84 -0.08 -10.34
CA GLY A 28 5.51 0.42 -10.67
C GLY A 28 4.92 1.27 -9.56
N HIS A 29 3.65 1.00 -9.20
CA HIS A 29 2.88 1.84 -8.31
C HIS A 29 2.86 1.30 -6.87
N ILE A 30 3.07 2.22 -5.92
CA ILE A 30 2.87 1.97 -4.49
C ILE A 30 1.83 2.98 -4.01
N ILE A 31 0.79 2.49 -3.33
CA ILE A 31 -0.33 3.30 -2.89
C ILE A 31 -0.14 3.70 -1.43
N GLY A 32 -0.04 5.00 -1.17
CA GLY A 32 0.07 5.53 0.18
C GLY A 32 -1.27 5.51 0.91
N ILE A 33 -1.34 4.84 2.06
CA ILE A 33 -2.55 4.73 2.87
C ILE A 33 -2.21 4.82 4.37
N ARG A 34 -3.15 5.25 5.22
CA ARG A 34 -3.00 5.21 6.68
C ARG A 34 -4.37 5.22 7.37
N ASP A 35 -4.35 5.48 8.68
CA ASP A 35 -5.48 5.50 9.61
C ASP A 35 -6.79 6.06 8.99
N ARG A 36 -6.78 7.32 8.55
CA ARG A 36 -7.99 8.01 8.02
C ARG A 36 -8.56 7.30 6.79
N THR A 37 -7.71 6.84 5.88
CA THR A 37 -8.16 6.18 4.66
C THR A 37 -8.81 4.84 4.98
N GLN A 38 -8.22 4.05 5.89
CA GLN A 38 -8.77 2.75 6.26
C GLN A 38 -10.04 2.87 7.12
N ILE A 39 -10.13 3.87 8.01
CA ILE A 39 -11.38 4.24 8.71
C ILE A 39 -12.48 4.55 7.69
N ARG A 40 -12.16 5.32 6.65
CA ARG A 40 -13.13 5.69 5.62
C ARG A 40 -13.62 4.49 4.82
N ILE A 41 -12.74 3.53 4.54
CA ILE A 41 -13.09 2.29 3.85
C ILE A 41 -13.97 1.40 4.73
N PHE A 42 -13.50 1.04 5.92
CA PHE A 42 -14.11 -0.02 6.72
C PHE A 42 -15.16 0.48 7.71
N ASP A 43 -14.96 1.63 8.35
CA ASP A 43 -15.91 2.12 9.37
C ASP A 43 -17.01 2.99 8.74
N GLN A 44 -16.71 3.67 7.62
CA GLN A 44 -17.66 4.56 6.94
C GLN A 44 -18.24 3.95 5.65
N GLY A 45 -17.78 2.76 5.25
CA GLY A 45 -18.29 2.04 4.07
C GLY A 45 -18.03 2.75 2.74
N VAL A 46 -17.01 3.61 2.65
CA VAL A 46 -16.69 4.33 1.41
C VAL A 46 -15.70 3.51 0.60
N THR A 47 -16.17 2.97 -0.53
CA THR A 47 -15.34 2.21 -1.46
C THR A 47 -14.12 3.02 -1.93
N PRO A 48 -12.92 2.40 -1.97
CA PRO A 48 -11.75 3.02 -2.58
C PRO A 48 -12.04 3.46 -4.02
N PRO A 49 -11.49 4.59 -4.49
CA PRO A 49 -11.70 5.08 -5.84
C PRO A 49 -10.88 4.32 -6.90
N MET A 50 -10.28 3.18 -6.55
CA MET A 50 -9.43 2.35 -7.40
C MET A 50 -9.46 0.89 -6.94
N ASP A 51 -9.15 -0.03 -7.84
CA ASP A 51 -8.94 -1.43 -7.51
C ASP A 51 -7.64 -1.61 -6.70
N LEU A 52 -7.73 -2.33 -5.59
CA LEU A 52 -6.61 -2.61 -4.68
C LEU A 52 -6.13 -4.07 -4.78
N ASN A 53 -6.69 -4.87 -5.70
CA ASN A 53 -6.27 -6.25 -5.90
C ASN A 53 -4.78 -6.32 -6.29
N GLY A 54 -3.99 -7.06 -5.52
CA GLY A 54 -2.54 -7.17 -5.71
C GLY A 54 -1.77 -5.87 -5.41
N ALA A 55 -2.37 -4.90 -4.72
CA ALA A 55 -1.74 -3.61 -4.48
C ALA A 55 -0.70 -3.64 -3.36
N PHE A 56 0.44 -2.99 -3.62
CA PHE A 56 1.39 -2.64 -2.56
C PHE A 56 0.93 -1.38 -1.83
N LEU A 57 0.55 -1.55 -0.56
CA LEU A 57 0.12 -0.47 0.31
C LEU A 57 1.26 0.00 1.22
N LEU A 58 1.56 1.29 1.17
CA LEU A 58 2.56 1.90 2.04
C LEU A 58 1.90 2.72 3.12
N HIS A 59 2.19 2.40 4.38
CA HIS A 59 1.79 3.22 5.51
C HIS A 59 2.62 4.51 5.55
N THR A 60 2.06 5.61 5.04
CA THR A 60 2.80 6.88 4.87
C THR A 60 1.92 8.13 5.03
N ALA A 61 2.58 9.23 5.38
CA ALA A 61 2.03 10.59 5.29
C ALA A 61 3.08 11.45 4.58
N PRO A 62 3.04 11.53 3.23
CA PRO A 62 4.13 12.11 2.48
C PRO A 62 4.13 13.64 2.57
N ASN A 63 5.32 14.23 2.56
CA ASN A 63 5.49 15.64 2.30
C ASN A 63 5.58 15.85 0.79
N VAL A 64 4.69 16.69 0.26
CA VAL A 64 4.59 16.98 -1.17
C VAL A 64 4.57 18.48 -1.42
N ARG A 65 5.17 18.91 -2.53
CA ARG A 65 5.08 20.28 -3.04
C ARG A 65 4.01 20.35 -4.12
N LYS A 66 3.06 21.27 -3.98
CA LYS A 66 2.03 21.50 -5.00
C LYS A 66 2.64 22.27 -6.18
N LEU A 67 2.49 21.74 -7.40
CA LEU A 67 3.01 22.35 -8.63
C LEU A 67 1.90 23.01 -9.49
N GLY A 68 0.63 22.76 -9.16
CA GLY A 68 -0.53 23.25 -9.90
C GLY A 68 -1.78 22.43 -9.59
N PRO A 69 -2.90 22.63 -10.30
CA PRO A 69 -4.10 21.81 -10.15
C PRO A 69 -3.79 20.32 -10.41
N GLY A 70 -4.05 19.46 -9.42
CA GLY A 70 -3.84 18.01 -9.51
C GLY A 70 -2.37 17.54 -9.60
N ARG A 71 -1.38 18.44 -9.59
CA ARG A 71 0.03 18.10 -9.75
C ARG A 71 0.83 18.33 -8.47
N TYR A 72 1.55 17.30 -8.07
CA TYR A 72 2.35 17.28 -6.85
C TYR A 72 3.72 16.67 -7.12
N GLU A 73 4.72 17.21 -6.45
CA GLU A 73 6.07 16.68 -6.42
C GLU A 73 6.34 16.06 -5.04
N LYS A 74 6.95 14.88 -5.05
CA LYS A 74 7.32 14.16 -3.84
C LYS A 74 8.58 14.81 -3.26
N LEU A 75 8.52 15.26 -2.00
CA LEU A 75 9.70 15.78 -1.29
C LEU A 75 10.29 14.72 -0.37
N CYS A 76 9.44 14.13 0.48
CA CYS A 76 9.85 13.09 1.42
C CYS A 76 8.70 12.11 1.64
N ILE A 77 8.99 10.82 1.42
CA ILE A 77 8.04 9.72 1.58
C ILE A 77 8.53 8.83 2.72
N GLY A 78 8.33 9.28 3.96
CA GLY A 78 8.60 8.49 5.15
C GLY A 78 7.49 7.47 5.43
N THR A 79 7.79 6.43 6.18
CA THR A 79 6.79 5.46 6.65
C THR A 79 6.24 5.84 8.02
N THR A 80 5.12 5.24 8.41
CA THR A 80 4.52 5.36 9.74
C THR A 80 4.28 3.96 10.33
N THR A 81 4.03 3.90 11.64
CA THR A 81 3.95 2.65 12.39
C THR A 81 2.79 1.76 11.95
N SER A 82 3.09 0.62 11.31
CA SER A 82 2.09 -0.34 10.79
C SER A 82 1.15 -0.91 11.85
N ALA A 83 1.58 -0.99 13.12
CA ALA A 83 0.78 -1.55 14.21
C ALA A 83 -0.58 -0.84 14.39
N ARG A 84 -0.70 0.45 14.04
CA ARG A 84 -1.97 1.19 14.12
C ARG A 84 -3.03 0.71 13.13
N MET A 85 -2.62 0.04 12.05
CA MET A 85 -3.49 -0.41 10.95
C MET A 85 -3.83 -1.91 11.03
N VAL A 86 -3.36 -2.63 12.06
CA VAL A 86 -3.52 -4.10 12.17
C VAL A 86 -4.98 -4.54 12.05
N ARG A 87 -5.93 -3.80 12.66
CA ARG A 87 -7.35 -4.15 12.61
C ARG A 87 -7.98 -4.15 11.22
N PHE A 88 -7.32 -3.53 10.23
CA PHE A 88 -7.80 -3.44 8.85
C PHE A 88 -7.06 -4.38 7.90
N THR A 89 -5.96 -5.00 8.34
CA THR A 89 -5.06 -5.77 7.46
C THR A 89 -5.76 -7.01 6.88
N GLU A 90 -6.44 -7.78 7.72
CA GLU A 90 -7.20 -8.95 7.25
C GLU A 90 -8.38 -8.55 6.33
N PRO A 91 -9.25 -7.58 6.70
CA PRO A 91 -10.29 -7.07 5.81
C PRO A 91 -9.75 -6.57 4.45
N LEU A 92 -8.61 -5.88 4.41
CA LEU A 92 -7.98 -5.45 3.15
C LEU A 92 -7.66 -6.64 2.23
N GLY A 93 -7.10 -7.71 2.78
CA GLY A 93 -6.79 -8.91 2.00
C GLY A 93 -8.03 -9.66 1.55
N ARG A 94 -9.04 -9.76 2.42
CA ARG A 94 -10.29 -10.50 2.18
C ARG A 94 -11.24 -9.80 1.23
N GLU A 95 -11.46 -8.51 1.41
CA GLU A 95 -12.51 -7.74 0.72
C GLU A 95 -11.96 -6.99 -0.50
N TYR A 96 -10.67 -6.65 -0.50
CA TYR A 96 -10.04 -5.83 -1.54
C TYR A 96 -8.85 -6.49 -2.25
N GLY A 97 -8.56 -7.76 -1.96
CA GLY A 97 -7.54 -8.51 -2.70
C GLY A 97 -6.10 -8.05 -2.47
N VAL A 98 -5.83 -7.30 -1.41
CA VAL A 98 -4.46 -6.90 -1.03
C VAL A 98 -3.65 -8.13 -0.64
N ARG A 99 -2.35 -8.18 -0.98
CA ARG A 99 -1.47 -9.34 -0.75
C ARG A 99 -0.14 -8.93 -0.13
#